data_AF-X0YBS9-F1
#
_entry.id   AF-X0YBS9-F1
#
_cell.length_a   1.000
_cell.length_b   1.000
_cell.length_c   1.000
_cell.angle_alpha   90.00
_cell.angle_beta   90.00
_cell.angle_gamma   90.00
#
_symmetry.space_group_name_H-M   'P 1'
#
loop_
_entity.id
_entity.type
_entity.pdbx_description
1 polymer ?
#
loop_
_entity_poly.entity_id
_entity_poly.type
_entity_poly.pdbx_seq_one_letter_code
_entity_poly.pdbx_strand_id
1 'polypeptide(L)'
;EFLELTEEGLEYAKEGLPERNLITLLGMRKRKLSYLEEKIKNFPIALVWTRKNGWANIKNGYLEITDKGSEILGKRTTEEETISSLSKGRKRIYEFDKEIVNTLKRRSLIKIKTEIKKEISLTDLGKRILPKIKIKEDIGQLTPKMIISREWKKKNLRAYDISLPTSKIHPAKRHYMTQVIEYIRRIWLEMGFKEMTGPIVEVSFWNFDALYQPQDHPARD
;
A
#
# COMPACT_ATOMS: atom_id res chain seq x y z
N GLU A 1 2.00 9.09 -17.46
CA GLU A 1 0.75 8.76 -16.76
C GLU A 1 -0.33 8.48 -17.79
N PHE A 2 -1.09 7.42 -17.59
CA PHE A 2 -2.20 7.00 -18.45
C PHE A 2 -3.52 7.13 -17.69
N LEU A 3 -4.57 7.46 -18.43
CA LEU A 3 -5.94 7.44 -17.93
C LEU A 3 -6.55 6.06 -18.20
N GLU A 4 -7.18 5.50 -17.17
CA GLU A 4 -7.92 4.25 -17.24
C GLU A 4 -9.33 4.49 -16.70
N LEU A 5 -10.36 3.97 -17.38
CA LEU A 5 -11.72 4.05 -16.88
C LEU A 5 -11.91 3.14 -15.66
N THR A 6 -12.72 3.58 -14.70
CA THR A 6 -13.22 2.72 -13.62
C THR A 6 -14.35 1.81 -14.13
N GLU A 7 -14.80 0.87 -13.30
CA GLU A 7 -15.94 -0.01 -13.64
C GLU A 7 -17.20 0.80 -13.97
N GLU A 8 -17.52 1.81 -13.15
CA GLU A 8 -18.61 2.76 -13.42
C GLU A 8 -18.38 3.57 -14.72
N GLY A 9 -17.14 4.01 -14.96
CA GLY A 9 -16.78 4.72 -16.19
C GLY A 9 -16.94 3.86 -17.45
N LEU A 10 -16.69 2.54 -17.36
CA LEU A 10 -16.92 1.57 -18.43
C LEU A 10 -18.41 1.30 -18.67
N GLU A 11 -19.21 1.25 -17.60
CA GLU A 11 -20.67 1.10 -17.69
C GLU A 11 -21.29 2.32 -18.38
N TYR A 12 -20.92 3.53 -17.97
CA TYR A 12 -21.39 4.76 -18.61
C TYR A 12 -20.83 4.97 -20.03
N ALA A 13 -19.67 4.39 -20.36
CA ALA A 13 -19.19 4.38 -21.75
C ALA A 13 -20.09 3.55 -22.67
N LYS A 14 -20.79 2.54 -22.14
CA LYS A 14 -21.70 1.66 -22.89
C LYS A 14 -23.15 2.14 -22.85
N GLU A 15 -23.65 2.48 -21.66
CA GLU A 15 -25.05 2.84 -21.42
C GLU A 15 -25.33 4.36 -21.57
N GLY A 16 -24.28 5.18 -21.71
CA GLY A 16 -24.37 6.63 -21.69
C GLY A 16 -24.36 7.22 -20.28
N LEU A 17 -24.08 8.52 -20.15
CA LEU A 17 -24.08 9.19 -18.85
C LEU A 17 -25.49 9.28 -18.24
N PRO A 18 -25.66 9.13 -16.92
CA PRO A 18 -26.97 9.19 -16.26
C PRO A 18 -27.77 10.47 -16.57
N GLU A 19 -27.11 11.63 -16.61
CA GLU A 19 -27.71 12.92 -16.96
C GLU A 19 -28.18 12.99 -18.42
N ARG A 20 -27.49 12.31 -19.34
CA ARG A 20 -27.90 12.19 -20.74
C ARG A 20 -29.15 11.33 -20.87
N ASN A 21 -29.17 10.20 -20.17
CA ASN A 21 -30.32 9.30 -20.15
C ASN A 21 -31.55 9.99 -19.55
N LEU A 22 -31.38 10.81 -18.51
CA LEU A 22 -32.43 11.64 -17.94
C LEU A 22 -33.00 12.65 -18.94
N ILE A 23 -32.16 13.42 -19.64
CA ILE A 23 -32.62 14.41 -20.62
C ILE A 23 -33.29 13.76 -21.83
N THR A 24 -32.71 12.66 -22.33
CA THR A 24 -33.26 11.93 -23.47
C THR A 24 -34.63 11.37 -23.12
N LEU A 25 -34.79 10.86 -21.89
CA LEU A 25 -36.06 10.35 -21.40
C LEU A 25 -37.07 11.48 -21.11
N LEU A 26 -36.61 12.65 -20.67
CA LEU A 26 -37.46 13.83 -20.47
C LEU A 26 -38.01 14.37 -21.80
N GLY A 27 -37.12 14.52 -22.80
CA GLY A 27 -37.40 15.20 -24.07
C GLY A 27 -37.84 16.65 -23.86
N MET A 28 -38.69 17.18 -24.75
CA MET A 28 -39.32 18.50 -24.61
C MET A 28 -40.54 18.51 -23.66
N ARG A 29 -40.83 17.41 -22.95
CA ARG A 29 -42.03 17.27 -22.14
C ARG A 29 -41.72 17.43 -20.66
N LYS A 30 -42.58 18.12 -19.92
CA LYS A 30 -42.53 18.16 -18.46
C LYS A 30 -42.95 16.80 -17.91
N ARG A 31 -42.14 16.19 -17.04
CA ARG A 31 -42.45 14.90 -16.42
C ARG A 31 -42.32 14.96 -14.91
N LYS A 32 -43.16 14.17 -14.23
CA LYS A 32 -43.16 14.06 -12.77
C LYS A 32 -41.93 13.28 -12.31
N LEU A 33 -41.29 13.73 -11.22
CA LEU A 33 -40.06 13.11 -10.68
C LEU A 33 -40.23 11.62 -10.39
N SER A 34 -41.39 11.21 -9.86
CA SER A 34 -41.72 9.82 -9.50
C SER A 34 -41.58 8.85 -10.68
N TYR A 35 -41.95 9.29 -11.88
CA TYR A 35 -41.87 8.47 -13.09
C TYR A 35 -40.44 8.32 -13.62
N LEU A 36 -39.59 9.32 -13.37
CA LEU A 36 -38.21 9.32 -13.84
C LEU A 36 -37.32 8.47 -12.91
N GLU A 37 -37.64 8.42 -11.62
CA GLU A 37 -36.94 7.63 -10.62
C GLU A 37 -37.05 6.12 -10.88
N GLU A 38 -38.22 5.63 -11.30
CA GLU A 38 -38.42 4.21 -11.62
C GLU A 38 -37.68 3.73 -12.88
N LYS A 39 -37.36 4.64 -13.80
CA LYS A 39 -36.83 4.27 -15.14
C LYS A 39 -35.33 4.45 -15.30
N ILE A 40 -34.67 5.16 -14.40
CA ILE A 40 -33.25 5.51 -14.54
C ILE A 40 -32.47 4.95 -13.35
N LYS A 41 -31.54 4.04 -13.65
CA LYS A 41 -30.52 3.65 -12.68
C LYS A 41 -29.71 4.88 -12.28
N ASN A 42 -29.44 5.04 -10.99
CA ASN A 42 -28.71 6.18 -10.44
C ASN A 42 -29.39 7.55 -10.66
N PHE A 43 -30.73 7.60 -10.61
CA PHE A 43 -31.54 8.81 -10.73
C PHE A 43 -31.06 10.01 -9.86
N PRO A 44 -30.64 9.82 -8.58
CA PRO A 44 -30.14 10.94 -7.77
C PRO A 44 -28.89 11.60 -8.39
N ILE A 45 -27.98 10.80 -8.94
CA ILE A 45 -26.75 11.28 -9.60
C ILE A 45 -27.13 12.05 -10.87
N ALA A 46 -28.02 11.49 -11.69
CA ALA A 46 -28.51 12.12 -12.90
C ALA A 46 -29.15 13.50 -12.60
N LEU A 47 -29.98 13.59 -11.56
CA LEU A 47 -30.66 14.83 -11.18
C LEU A 47 -29.68 15.94 -10.76
N VAL A 48 -28.68 15.59 -9.94
CA VAL A 48 -27.66 16.53 -9.46
C VAL A 48 -26.85 17.09 -10.62
N TRP A 49 -26.40 16.24 -11.55
CA TRP A 49 -25.60 16.68 -12.70
C TRP A 49 -26.42 17.46 -13.72
N THR A 50 -27.66 17.04 -13.98
CA THR A 50 -28.56 17.76 -14.89
C THR A 50 -28.85 19.18 -14.39
N ARG A 51 -29.04 19.35 -13.07
CA ARG A 51 -29.24 20.67 -12.46
C ARG A 51 -27.95 21.49 -12.43
N LYS A 52 -26.82 20.87 -12.11
CA LYS A 52 -25.51 21.54 -12.04
C LYS A 52 -25.02 22.03 -13.40
N ASN A 53 -25.29 21.28 -14.46
CA ASN A 53 -25.01 21.69 -15.83
C ASN A 53 -26.08 22.64 -16.40
N GLY A 54 -27.16 22.90 -15.63
CA GLY A 54 -28.23 23.82 -15.98
C GLY A 54 -29.14 23.31 -17.10
N TRP A 55 -29.23 21.99 -17.31
CA TRP A 55 -29.98 21.39 -18.41
C TRP A 55 -31.47 21.19 -18.10
N ALA A 56 -31.84 21.11 -16.82
CA ALA A 56 -33.23 21.02 -16.40
C ALA A 56 -33.43 21.74 -15.06
N ASN A 57 -34.64 22.25 -14.85
CA ASN A 57 -35.05 22.90 -13.62
C ASN A 57 -36.27 22.20 -13.02
N ILE A 58 -36.42 22.27 -11.69
CA ILE A 58 -37.54 21.65 -10.98
C ILE A 58 -38.57 22.73 -10.67
N LYS A 59 -39.80 22.58 -11.17
CA LYS A 59 -40.95 23.41 -10.81
C LYS A 59 -42.11 22.53 -10.37
N ASN A 60 -42.61 22.76 -9.15
CA ASN A 60 -43.80 22.09 -8.60
C ASN A 60 -43.78 20.55 -8.70
N GLY A 61 -42.62 19.92 -8.47
CA GLY A 61 -42.47 18.45 -8.56
C GLY A 61 -42.34 17.88 -9.98
N TYR A 62 -42.26 18.76 -10.99
CA TYR A 62 -41.98 18.41 -12.39
C TYR A 62 -40.58 18.86 -12.77
N LEU A 63 -39.91 18.06 -13.59
CA LEU A 63 -38.65 18.42 -14.23
C LEU A 63 -38.96 19.05 -15.59
N GLU A 64 -38.48 20.27 -15.82
CA GLU A 64 -38.61 21.02 -17.07
C GLU A 64 -37.23 21.19 -17.72
N ILE A 65 -37.13 20.96 -19.02
CA ILE A 65 -35.88 21.20 -19.76
C ILE A 65 -35.62 22.70 -19.91
N THR A 66 -34.36 23.12 -19.83
CA THR A 66 -33.95 24.49 -20.15
C THR A 66 -33.50 24.59 -21.61
N ASP A 67 -33.30 25.82 -22.11
CA ASP A 67 -32.80 26.07 -23.46
C ASP A 67 -31.41 25.43 -23.69
N LYS A 68 -30.58 25.32 -22.64
CA LYS A 68 -29.30 24.61 -22.71
C LYS A 68 -29.46 23.09 -22.80
N GLY A 69 -30.49 22.54 -22.17
CA GLY A 69 -30.80 21.10 -22.26
C GLY A 69 -31.36 20.72 -23.63
N SER A 70 -32.13 21.61 -24.27
CA SER A 70 -32.68 21.38 -25.60
C SER A 70 -31.62 21.43 -26.71
N GLU A 71 -30.56 22.24 -26.56
CA GLU A 71 -29.42 22.25 -27.49
C GLU A 71 -28.57 20.96 -27.45
N ILE A 72 -28.56 20.30 -26.29
CA ILE A 72 -27.78 19.08 -26.06
C ILE A 72 -28.57 17.85 -26.54
N LEU A 73 -29.89 17.95 -26.72
CA LEU A 73 -30.74 16.92 -27.33
C LEU A 73 -30.32 16.63 -28.78
N GLY A 74 -29.35 15.72 -28.93
CA GLY A 74 -28.85 15.23 -30.22
C GLY A 74 -27.34 15.38 -30.41
N LYS A 75 -26.66 16.12 -29.53
CA LYS A 75 -25.19 16.25 -29.53
C LYS A 75 -24.58 15.43 -28.38
N ARG A 76 -23.42 14.83 -28.63
CA ARG A 76 -22.61 14.21 -27.55
C ARG A 76 -21.92 15.32 -26.77
N THR A 77 -21.82 15.15 -25.45
CA THR A 77 -21.01 16.07 -24.65
C THR A 77 -19.53 15.75 -24.82
N THR A 78 -18.68 16.74 -24.60
CA THR A 78 -17.22 16.56 -24.58
C THR A 78 -16.80 15.53 -23.51
N GLU A 79 -17.54 15.42 -22.41
CA GLU A 79 -17.37 14.36 -21.39
C GLU A 79 -17.66 12.95 -21.95
N GLU A 80 -18.71 12.77 -22.76
CA GLU A 80 -19.01 11.48 -23.40
C GLU A 80 -17.99 11.11 -24.47
N GLU A 81 -17.51 12.09 -25.25
CA GLU A 81 -16.49 11.88 -26.26
C GLU A 81 -15.15 11.47 -25.65
N THR A 82 -14.80 12.04 -24.49
CA THR A 82 -13.59 11.68 -23.74
C THR A 82 -13.71 10.29 -23.10
N ILE A 83 -14.84 9.94 -22.50
CA ILE A 83 -15.09 8.59 -21.97
C ILE A 83 -15.10 7.55 -23.11
N SER A 84 -15.75 7.83 -24.24
CA SER A 84 -15.77 6.94 -25.42
C SER A 84 -14.38 6.78 -26.05
N SER A 85 -13.55 7.82 -26.00
CA SER A 85 -12.16 7.76 -26.44
C SER A 85 -11.28 6.91 -25.52
N LEU A 86 -11.54 6.93 -24.21
CA LEU A 86 -10.84 6.13 -23.21
C LEU A 86 -11.27 4.65 -23.23
N SER A 87 -12.48 4.33 -23.68
CA SER A 87 -12.93 2.94 -23.83
C SER A 87 -12.27 2.22 -25.01
N LYS A 88 -11.85 2.97 -26.04
CA LYS A 88 -11.16 2.45 -27.24
C LYS A 88 -9.67 2.19 -27.02
N GLY A 89 -9.08 2.64 -25.92
CA GLY A 89 -7.67 2.39 -25.61
C GLY A 89 -7.12 3.30 -24.50
N ARG A 90 -6.00 2.88 -23.90
CA ARG A 90 -5.29 3.68 -22.89
C ARG A 90 -4.72 4.93 -23.56
N LYS A 91 -5.16 6.10 -23.09
CA LYS A 91 -4.69 7.41 -23.58
C LYS A 91 -3.90 8.15 -22.52
N ARG A 92 -2.99 9.01 -22.95
CA ARG A 92 -2.14 9.80 -22.04
C ARG A 92 -2.89 11.06 -21.60
N ILE A 93 -2.55 11.54 -20.40
CA ILE A 93 -3.25 12.69 -19.78
C ILE A 93 -3.19 13.95 -20.66
N TYR A 94 -2.11 14.17 -21.41
CA TYR A 94 -1.96 15.36 -22.26
C TYR A 94 -2.88 15.41 -23.49
N GLU A 95 -3.54 14.30 -23.84
CA GLU A 95 -4.44 14.23 -25.00
C GLU A 95 -5.82 14.85 -24.71
N PHE A 96 -6.07 15.27 -23.46
CA PHE A 96 -7.36 15.77 -23.01
C PHE A 96 -7.23 17.08 -22.24
N ASP A 97 -8.32 17.84 -22.22
CA ASP A 97 -8.43 19.04 -21.40
C ASP A 97 -8.35 18.71 -19.90
N LYS A 98 -7.54 19.47 -19.16
CA LYS A 98 -7.34 19.30 -17.72
C LYS A 98 -8.62 19.48 -16.93
N GLU A 99 -9.53 20.37 -17.37
CA GLU A 99 -10.79 20.61 -16.68
C GLU A 99 -11.74 19.39 -16.75
N ILE A 100 -11.78 18.74 -17.92
CA ILE A 100 -12.60 17.54 -18.15
C ILE A 100 -12.02 16.37 -17.35
N VAL A 101 -10.70 16.17 -17.40
CA VAL A 101 -10.02 15.12 -16.63
C VAL A 101 -10.25 15.30 -15.12
N ASN A 102 -10.17 16.52 -14.60
CA ASN A 102 -10.45 16.79 -13.19
C ASN A 102 -11.91 16.52 -12.82
N THR A 103 -12.85 16.86 -13.70
CA THR A 103 -14.28 16.60 -13.49
C THR A 103 -14.57 15.11 -13.47
N LEU A 104 -14.04 14.34 -14.43
CA LEU A 104 -14.17 12.89 -14.51
C LEU A 104 -13.49 12.18 -13.32
N LYS A 105 -12.34 12.70 -12.86
CA LYS A 105 -11.65 12.19 -11.68
C LYS A 105 -12.47 12.42 -10.40
N ARG A 106 -13.07 13.61 -10.24
CA ARG A 106 -13.97 13.92 -9.11
C ARG A 106 -15.24 13.07 -9.11
N ARG A 107 -15.70 12.65 -10.28
CA ARG A 107 -16.83 11.73 -10.45
C ARG A 107 -16.44 10.26 -10.29
N SER A 108 -15.19 9.95 -9.93
CA SER A 108 -14.67 8.58 -9.80
C SER A 108 -14.77 7.74 -11.09
N LEU A 109 -14.83 8.39 -12.26
CA LEU A 109 -14.99 7.70 -13.56
C LEU A 109 -13.65 7.31 -14.20
N ILE A 110 -12.54 7.91 -13.76
CA ILE A 110 -11.19 7.64 -14.27
C ILE A 110 -10.17 7.48 -13.13
N LYS A 111 -9.19 6.60 -13.35
CA LYS A 111 -7.99 6.41 -12.52
C LYS A 111 -6.75 6.82 -13.31
N ILE A 112 -5.80 7.45 -12.63
CA ILE A 112 -4.49 7.78 -13.20
C ILE A 112 -3.52 6.67 -12.81
N LYS A 113 -2.94 6.00 -13.80
CA LYS A 113 -1.87 5.01 -13.60
C LYS A 113 -0.54 5.54 -14.12
N THR A 114 0.51 5.34 -13.34
CA THR A 114 1.87 5.75 -13.68
C THR A 114 2.70 4.51 -14.01
N GLU A 115 3.19 4.39 -15.24
CA GLU A 115 4.16 3.37 -15.63
C GLU A 115 5.56 3.96 -15.57
N ILE A 116 6.46 3.29 -14.83
CA ILE A 116 7.88 3.65 -14.76
C ILE A 116 8.63 2.73 -15.72
N LYS A 117 9.12 3.26 -16.83
CA LYS A 117 10.07 2.55 -17.71
C LYS A 117 11.49 2.83 -17.22
N LYS A 118 12.22 1.79 -16.85
CA LYS A 118 13.64 1.88 -16.49
C LYS A 118 14.45 1.26 -17.61
N GLU A 119 15.22 2.08 -18.31
CA GLU A 119 16.22 1.61 -19.27
C GLU A 119 17.58 1.58 -18.58
N ILE A 120 18.31 0.48 -18.78
CA ILE A 120 19.65 0.29 -18.24
C ILE A 120 20.59 0.25 -19.43
N SER A 121 21.57 1.15 -19.45
CA SER A 121 22.61 1.20 -20.47
C SER A 121 23.98 1.23 -19.83
N LEU A 122 24.98 0.70 -20.54
CA LEU A 122 26.36 0.79 -20.11
C LEU A 122 26.85 2.23 -20.25
N THR A 123 27.48 2.73 -19.19
CA THR A 123 28.22 3.99 -19.22
C THR A 123 29.39 3.91 -20.21
N ASP A 124 29.91 5.04 -20.66
CA ASP A 124 31.06 5.07 -21.58
C ASP A 124 32.31 4.39 -20.99
N LEU A 125 32.49 4.49 -19.67
CA LEU A 125 33.51 3.74 -18.94
C LEU A 125 33.27 2.23 -19.01
N GLY A 126 32.02 1.78 -18.82
CA GLY A 126 31.63 0.38 -18.99
C GLY A 126 31.93 -0.16 -20.38
N LYS A 127 31.61 0.61 -21.44
CA LYS A 127 31.90 0.25 -22.84
C LYS A 127 33.40 0.10 -23.12
N ARG A 128 34.26 0.93 -22.51
CA ARG A 128 35.72 0.88 -22.66
C ARG A 128 36.37 -0.29 -21.92
N ILE A 129 35.80 -0.70 -20.78
CA ILE A 129 36.35 -1.78 -19.94
C ILE A 129 35.88 -3.15 -20.42
N LEU A 130 34.66 -3.26 -20.97
CA LEU A 130 34.07 -4.53 -21.42
C LEU A 130 35.01 -5.41 -22.27
N PRO A 131 35.75 -4.89 -23.27
CA PRO A 131 36.69 -5.70 -24.07
C PRO A 131 37.91 -6.21 -23.29
N LYS A 132 38.22 -5.60 -22.14
CA LYS A 132 39.37 -5.94 -21.29
C LYS A 132 39.00 -6.94 -20.19
N ILE A 133 37.72 -7.18 -19.95
CA ILE A 133 37.25 -8.13 -18.95
C ILE A 133 37.38 -9.54 -19.52
N LYS A 134 38.29 -10.34 -18.96
CA LYS A 134 38.27 -11.79 -19.12
C LYS A 134 37.45 -12.37 -17.97
N ILE A 135 36.30 -12.96 -18.29
CA ILE A 135 35.53 -13.72 -17.30
C ILE A 135 36.36 -14.96 -16.98
N LYS A 136 36.96 -14.97 -15.79
CA LYS A 136 37.58 -16.17 -15.24
C LYS A 136 36.55 -16.86 -14.38
N GLU A 137 36.34 -18.15 -14.61
CA GLU A 137 35.55 -18.99 -13.72
C GLU A 137 36.35 -19.28 -12.46
N ASP A 138 36.27 -18.40 -11.48
CA ASP A 138 36.86 -18.62 -10.17
C ASP A 138 35.91 -19.45 -9.30
N ILE A 139 36.44 -20.46 -8.62
CA ILE A 139 35.68 -21.22 -7.62
C ILE A 139 35.67 -20.41 -6.32
N GLY A 140 34.47 -20.01 -5.87
CA GLY A 140 34.30 -19.34 -4.57
C GLY A 140 34.25 -20.30 -3.37
N GLN A 141 33.62 -21.47 -3.52
CA GLN A 141 33.50 -22.47 -2.46
C GLN A 141 33.83 -23.87 -3.00
N LEU A 142 34.71 -24.58 -2.30
CA LEU A 142 35.03 -25.98 -2.58
C LEU A 142 33.83 -26.87 -2.22
N THR A 143 33.38 -27.67 -3.17
CA THR A 143 32.33 -28.67 -2.94
C THR A 143 32.92 -30.06 -2.73
N PRO A 144 32.24 -30.97 -2.01
CA PRO A 144 32.72 -32.34 -1.82
C PRO A 144 33.01 -33.08 -3.13
N LYS A 145 32.18 -32.88 -4.16
CA LYS A 145 32.38 -33.48 -5.49
C LYS A 145 33.70 -33.03 -6.14
N MET A 146 34.02 -31.74 -6.06
CA MET A 146 35.28 -31.19 -6.59
C MET A 146 36.50 -31.73 -5.86
N ILE A 147 36.39 -31.95 -4.55
CA ILE A 147 37.47 -32.54 -3.73
C ILE A 147 37.75 -33.98 -4.20
N ILE A 148 36.70 -34.77 -4.39
CA ILE A 148 36.79 -36.16 -4.86
C ILE A 148 37.37 -36.23 -6.28
N SER A 149 36.89 -35.40 -7.21
CA SER A 149 37.36 -35.39 -8.60
C SER A 149 38.71 -34.70 -8.82
N ARG A 150 39.27 -34.04 -7.79
CA ARG A 150 40.51 -33.23 -7.85
C ARG A 150 40.49 -32.10 -8.88
N GLU A 151 39.31 -31.73 -9.40
CA GLU A 151 39.15 -30.65 -10.38
C GLU A 151 39.58 -29.28 -9.84
N TRP A 152 39.50 -29.08 -8.53
CA TRP A 152 39.90 -27.84 -7.87
C TRP A 152 41.36 -27.47 -8.09
N LYS A 153 42.24 -28.43 -8.41
CA LYS A 153 43.66 -28.16 -8.71
C LYS A 153 43.87 -27.47 -10.06
N LYS A 154 42.93 -27.61 -11.00
CA LYS A 154 43.01 -27.06 -12.36
C LYS A 154 42.29 -25.71 -12.50
N LYS A 155 41.54 -25.30 -11.49
CA LYS A 155 40.71 -24.08 -11.48
C LYS A 155 41.29 -23.07 -10.49
N ASN A 156 41.08 -21.79 -10.73
CA ASN A 156 41.48 -20.75 -9.80
C ASN A 156 40.52 -20.71 -8.61
N LEU A 157 41.07 -20.72 -7.40
CA LEU A 157 40.31 -20.46 -6.18
C LEU A 157 40.28 -18.95 -5.96
N ARG A 158 39.10 -18.38 -5.79
CA ARG A 158 38.96 -16.97 -5.44
C ARG A 158 39.58 -16.73 -4.06
N ALA A 159 40.43 -15.72 -3.94
CA ALA A 159 40.97 -15.33 -2.64
C ALA A 159 39.83 -14.92 -1.69
N TYR A 160 39.84 -15.45 -0.48
CA TYR A 160 38.87 -15.10 0.55
C TYR A 160 39.27 -13.77 1.19
N ASP A 161 38.36 -12.80 1.16
CA ASP A 161 38.57 -11.51 1.81
C ASP A 161 38.13 -11.59 3.28
N ILE A 162 39.10 -11.48 4.17
CA ILE A 162 38.94 -11.60 5.63
C ILE A 162 38.19 -10.40 6.22
N SER A 163 38.14 -9.27 5.49
CA SER A 163 37.41 -8.07 5.93
C SER A 163 35.89 -8.20 5.75
N LEU A 164 35.43 -9.19 4.97
CA LEU A 164 34.01 -9.37 4.69
C LEU A 164 33.25 -9.83 5.96
N PRO A 165 32.03 -9.29 6.18
CA PRO A 165 31.20 -9.75 7.28
C PRO A 165 30.84 -11.22 7.07
N THR A 166 31.13 -12.04 8.07
CA THR A 166 30.71 -13.44 8.10
C THR A 166 29.28 -13.57 8.61
N SER A 167 28.65 -14.70 8.33
CA SER A 167 27.36 -15.05 8.94
C SER A 167 27.46 -14.99 10.47
N LYS A 168 26.53 -14.29 11.11
CA LYS A 168 26.45 -14.24 12.58
C LYS A 168 25.86 -15.54 13.09
N ILE A 169 26.52 -16.12 14.09
CA ILE A 169 25.96 -17.25 14.85
C ILE A 169 25.23 -16.66 16.05
N HIS A 170 24.01 -17.14 16.31
CA HIS A 170 23.18 -16.70 17.43
C HIS A 170 23.08 -17.82 18.47
N PRO A 171 24.05 -17.94 19.40
CA PRO A 171 23.97 -18.92 20.47
C PRO A 171 22.88 -18.54 21.49
N ALA A 172 22.41 -19.54 22.24
CA ALA A 172 21.54 -19.30 23.38
C ALA A 172 22.24 -18.40 24.41
N LYS A 173 21.50 -17.42 24.97
CA LYS A 173 22.02 -16.46 25.95
C LYS A 173 21.29 -16.63 27.28
N ARG A 174 22.04 -16.53 28.39
CA ARG A 174 21.46 -16.46 29.73
C ARG A 174 21.00 -15.04 30.04
N HIS A 175 19.89 -14.89 30.76
CA HIS A 175 19.43 -13.58 31.22
C HIS A 175 20.49 -12.92 32.12
N TYR A 176 20.71 -11.62 31.95
CA TYR A 176 21.79 -10.90 32.65
C TYR A 176 21.60 -10.96 34.18
N MET A 177 20.37 -10.78 34.67
CA MET A 177 20.08 -10.84 36.10
C MET A 177 20.43 -12.21 36.70
N THR A 178 20.17 -13.31 35.99
CA THR A 178 20.54 -14.64 36.44
C THR A 178 22.06 -14.78 36.55
N GLN A 179 22.82 -14.23 35.62
CA GLN A 179 24.28 -14.26 35.69
C GLN A 179 24.82 -13.50 36.91
N VAL A 180 24.21 -12.35 37.24
CA VAL A 180 24.56 -11.56 38.42
C VAL A 180 24.21 -12.30 39.71
N ILE A 181 23.00 -12.88 39.80
CA ILE A 181 22.57 -13.69 40.96
C ILE A 181 23.54 -14.85 41.18
N GLU A 182 23.88 -15.59 40.13
CA GLU A 182 24.85 -16.70 40.21
C GLU A 182 26.24 -16.24 40.65
N TYR A 183 26.69 -15.08 40.16
CA TYR A 183 27.97 -14.50 40.55
C TYR A 183 28.00 -14.15 42.05
N ILE A 184 26.98 -13.46 42.54
CA ILE A 184 26.86 -13.11 43.97
C ILE A 184 26.74 -14.39 44.79
N ARG A 185 25.87 -15.31 44.40
CA ARG A 185 25.69 -16.61 45.08
C ARG A 185 27.02 -17.34 45.25
N ARG A 186 27.85 -17.38 44.19
CA ARG A 186 29.17 -18.01 44.26
C ARG A 186 30.07 -17.37 45.32
N ILE A 187 30.12 -16.04 45.40
CA ILE A 187 30.93 -15.33 46.40
C ILE A 187 30.53 -15.74 47.82
N TRP A 188 29.23 -15.74 48.12
CA TRP A 188 28.74 -16.10 49.46
C TRP A 188 29.02 -17.57 49.81
N LEU A 189 28.88 -18.48 48.83
CA LEU A 189 29.23 -19.90 49.02
C LEU A 189 30.74 -20.09 49.27
N GLU A 190 31.60 -19.37 48.54
CA GLU A 190 33.06 -19.38 48.74
C GLU A 190 33.47 -18.86 50.12
N MET A 191 32.68 -17.94 50.70
CA MET A 191 32.86 -17.45 52.08
C MET A 191 32.34 -18.43 53.15
N GLY A 192 31.75 -19.56 52.76
CA GLY A 192 31.24 -20.59 53.67
C GLY A 192 29.79 -20.36 54.14
N PHE A 193 29.06 -19.42 53.54
CA PHE A 193 27.63 -19.25 53.84
C PHE A 193 26.80 -20.35 53.18
N LYS A 194 25.65 -20.66 53.77
CA LYS A 194 24.67 -21.61 53.23
C LYS A 194 23.47 -20.88 52.66
N GLU A 195 23.05 -21.26 51.46
CA GLU A 195 21.87 -20.68 50.80
C GLU A 195 20.59 -20.98 51.60
N MET A 196 19.75 -19.96 51.75
CA MET A 196 18.43 -20.04 52.40
C MET A 196 17.35 -19.73 51.36
N THR A 197 16.20 -20.41 51.47
CA THR A 197 15.05 -20.24 50.56
C THR A 197 13.82 -19.87 51.37
N GLY A 198 12.95 -19.05 50.79
CA GLY A 198 11.66 -18.67 51.37
C GLY A 198 10.54 -18.63 50.32
N PRO A 199 9.28 -18.62 50.75
CA PRO A 199 8.14 -18.45 49.86
C PRO A 199 8.09 -17.01 49.30
N ILE A 200 7.35 -16.81 48.18
CA ILE A 200 7.09 -15.48 47.63
C ILE A 200 6.05 -14.73 48.48
N VAL A 201 5.13 -15.46 49.10
CA VAL A 201 4.11 -14.93 50.01
C VAL A 201 4.52 -15.31 51.43
N GLU A 202 4.76 -14.31 52.26
CA GLU A 202 5.20 -14.48 53.64
C GLU A 202 4.14 -13.93 54.61
N VAL A 203 4.01 -14.55 55.78
CA VAL A 203 3.07 -14.07 56.81
C VAL A 203 3.62 -12.77 57.41
N SER A 204 2.76 -11.77 57.62
CA SER A 204 3.15 -10.46 58.19
C SER A 204 3.95 -10.58 59.49
N PHE A 205 3.67 -11.63 60.28
CA PHE A 205 4.46 -11.96 61.47
C PHE A 205 5.94 -12.20 61.14
N TRP A 206 6.27 -13.06 60.17
CA TRP A 206 7.67 -13.36 59.82
C TRP A 206 8.36 -12.21 59.09
N ASN A 207 7.62 -11.47 58.25
CA ASN A 207 8.19 -10.35 57.50
C ASN A 207 8.43 -9.10 58.34
N PHE A 208 7.71 -8.90 59.45
CA PHE A 208 7.78 -7.67 60.25
C PHE A 208 7.95 -7.91 61.75
N ASP A 209 7.07 -8.68 62.39
CA ASP A 209 7.04 -8.80 63.86
C ASP A 209 8.25 -9.56 64.40
N ALA A 210 8.64 -10.64 63.73
CA ALA A 210 9.83 -11.42 64.05
C ALA A 210 11.13 -10.60 63.88
N LEU A 211 11.10 -9.55 63.06
CA LEU A 211 12.20 -8.61 62.84
C LEU A 211 12.11 -7.36 63.72
N TYR A 212 11.19 -7.34 64.69
CA TYR A 212 10.97 -6.25 65.65
C TYR A 212 10.56 -4.92 65.00
N GLN A 213 9.85 -4.97 63.86
CA GLN A 213 9.28 -3.79 63.22
C GLN A 213 7.92 -3.41 63.85
N PRO A 214 7.68 -2.14 64.23
CA PRO A 214 6.41 -1.70 64.80
C PRO A 214 5.18 -1.98 63.91
N GLN A 215 4.00 -2.18 64.51
CA GLN A 215 2.75 -2.38 63.76
C GLN A 215 2.34 -1.15 62.96
N ASP A 216 2.58 0.04 63.51
CA ASP A 216 2.23 1.31 62.85
C ASP A 216 3.33 1.81 61.90
N HIS A 217 4.28 0.95 61.51
CA HIS A 217 5.36 1.36 60.61
C HIS A 217 4.84 1.57 59.18
N PRO A 218 5.11 2.71 58.52
CA PRO A 218 4.60 3.04 57.17
C PRO A 218 5.00 2.09 56.03
N ALA A 219 5.76 1.03 56.32
CA ALA A 219 6.17 0.03 55.34
C ALA A 219 5.29 -1.24 55.39
N ARG A 220 4.29 -1.26 56.29
CA ARG A 220 3.29 -2.32 56.41
C ARG A 220 1.99 -2.00 55.68
N ASP A 221 1.71 -0.71 55.47
CA ASP A 221 0.63 -0.17 54.64
C ASP A 221 1.06 -0.09 53.16
#